data_AF-A0A521JZQ5-F1
#
_entry.id   AF-A0A521JZQ5-F1
#
_cell.length_a   1.000
_cell.length_b   1.000
_cell.length_c   1.000
_cell.angle_alpha   90.00
_cell.angle_beta   90.00
_cell.angle_gamma   90.00
#
_symmetry.space_group_name_H-M   'P 1'
#
loop_
_entity.id
_entity.type
_entity.pdbx_description
1 polymer ?
#
loop_
_entity_poly.entity_id
_entity_poly.type
_entity_poly.pdbx_seq_one_letter_code
_entity_poly.pdbx_strand_id
1 'polypeptide(L)'
;MHNQLLAPTRFPRGLAGRLVGMMPSPEGDQERLFFQPVKEDRGWYFVEYRPPISGYQFATLQLVILEKAKRLEEIAASMEAELVIWLERYPIPIMASAFDDSGDLVRLEKNQGCNHVIGYIDEQKHKVVHEWRLLTNEELPRDALDTSYLRKIYSQIPFKTKQQLREEAQQKAKHLRLGWWIVFVWAVVVPAGVAILEWWSDWLGVVVLLYSLYKAIEKALRLTGKWPKSKAEIEKEAEEARMRHHHYHCECNPAGFERLKVENFERWAREDIRQEALSLKRSSKHDANDD
;
A
#
# COMPACT_ATOMS: atom_id res chain seq x y z
N MET A 1 -30.91 -13.82 22.75
CA MET A 1 -30.79 -12.77 21.71
C MET A 1 -29.46 -12.08 21.90
N HIS A 2 -28.44 -12.54 21.16
CA HIS A 2 -27.04 -12.13 21.28
C HIS A 2 -26.78 -10.93 20.37
N ASN A 3 -26.31 -9.82 20.96
CA ASN A 3 -25.93 -8.61 20.25
C ASN A 3 -24.41 -8.62 20.09
N GLN A 4 -23.90 -9.02 18.91
CA GLN A 4 -22.48 -8.95 18.59
C GLN A 4 -22.17 -7.59 17.98
N LEU A 5 -21.38 -6.80 18.71
CA LEU A 5 -20.74 -5.57 18.25
C LEU A 5 -19.69 -5.93 17.20
N LEU A 6 -19.95 -5.58 15.94
CA LEU A 6 -18.94 -5.62 14.89
C LEU A 6 -18.03 -4.38 15.02
N ALA A 7 -16.76 -4.64 15.28
CA ALA A 7 -15.68 -3.64 15.25
C ALA A 7 -15.46 -3.11 13.81
N PRO A 8 -15.00 -1.86 13.64
CA PRO A 8 -14.68 -1.32 12.32
C PRO A 8 -13.45 -2.03 11.74
N THR A 9 -13.68 -2.73 10.62
CA THR A 9 -12.64 -3.34 9.79
C THR A 9 -11.74 -2.26 9.20
N ARG A 10 -10.43 -2.45 9.39
CA ARG A 10 -9.37 -1.63 8.79
C ARG A 10 -9.41 -1.71 7.26
N PHE A 11 -9.20 -0.57 6.62
CA PHE A 11 -8.93 -0.37 5.20
C PHE A 11 -8.04 -1.46 4.57
N PRO A 12 -8.34 -1.94 3.34
CA PRO A 12 -7.36 -2.69 2.57
C PRO A 12 -6.33 -1.70 2.01
N ARG A 13 -5.09 -1.86 2.48
CA ARG A 13 -3.88 -1.36 1.80
C ARG A 13 -3.80 -2.01 0.42
N GLY A 14 -3.37 -1.23 -0.56
CA GLY A 14 -3.25 -1.63 -1.96
C GLY A 14 -2.53 -2.96 -2.16
N LEU A 15 -3.00 -3.69 -3.16
CA LEU A 15 -2.32 -4.73 -3.96
C LEU A 15 -1.10 -5.42 -3.32
N ALA A 16 -1.33 -5.96 -2.13
CA ALA A 16 -0.49 -6.95 -1.48
C ALA A 16 -1.40 -8.13 -1.12
N GLY A 17 -1.65 -9.03 -2.06
CA GLY A 17 -2.29 -10.30 -1.74
C GLY A 17 -3.06 -10.98 -2.87
N ARG A 18 -2.33 -11.67 -3.77
CA ARG A 18 -2.71 -13.02 -4.20
C ARG A 18 -1.53 -13.80 -4.81
N LEU A 19 -0.50 -13.97 -3.99
CA LEU A 19 0.37 -15.15 -4.03
C LEU A 19 0.33 -15.76 -2.61
N VAL A 20 -0.83 -16.30 -2.26
CA VAL A 20 -1.01 -17.11 -1.04
C VAL A 20 -1.17 -18.54 -1.51
N GLY A 21 -0.09 -19.31 -1.44
CA GLY A 21 -0.12 -20.71 -1.85
C GLY A 21 1.23 -21.37 -2.02
N MET A 22 2.24 -21.03 -1.23
CA MET A 22 3.42 -21.87 -0.92
C MET A 22 4.25 -21.11 0.12
N MET A 23 4.02 -21.38 1.40
CA MET A 23 4.94 -20.94 2.45
C MET A 23 6.16 -21.87 2.42
N PRO A 24 7.39 -21.37 2.19
CA PRO A 24 8.57 -22.18 2.44
C PRO A 24 8.71 -22.45 3.95
N SER A 25 9.16 -23.67 4.25
CA SER A 25 9.42 -24.24 5.58
C SER A 25 10.25 -23.32 6.48
N PRO A 26 10.11 -23.35 7.83
CA PRO A 26 10.85 -22.49 8.73
C PRO A 26 12.25 -23.08 8.98
N GLU A 27 13.16 -22.93 8.02
CA GLU A 27 14.56 -23.27 8.22
C GLU A 27 15.46 -22.02 8.21
N GLY A 28 16.24 -21.90 9.29
CA GLY A 28 17.44 -21.06 9.37
C GLY A 28 17.20 -19.57 9.60
N ASP A 29 17.92 -19.02 10.57
CA ASP A 29 18.09 -17.58 10.80
C ASP A 29 18.97 -16.96 9.69
N GLN A 30 18.66 -17.27 8.42
CA GLN A 30 19.34 -16.69 7.27
C GLN A 30 18.93 -15.22 7.17
N GLU A 31 19.92 -14.36 6.97
CA GLU A 31 19.75 -12.92 6.90
C GLU A 31 18.82 -12.56 5.72
N ARG A 32 17.56 -12.22 6.02
CA ARG A 32 16.59 -11.85 4.99
C ARG A 32 16.84 -10.42 4.51
N LEU A 33 17.23 -10.31 3.24
CA LEU A 33 17.42 -9.05 2.53
C LEU A 33 16.11 -8.59 1.87
N PHE A 34 15.83 -7.30 1.97
CA PHE A 34 14.71 -6.64 1.32
C PHE A 34 15.24 -5.50 0.47
N PHE A 35 15.38 -5.74 -0.83
CA PHE A 35 15.79 -4.73 -1.79
C PHE A 35 14.62 -3.81 -2.18
N GLN A 36 14.93 -2.55 -2.43
CA GLN A 36 13.94 -1.63 -3.00
C GLN A 36 13.69 -1.94 -4.48
N PRO A 37 12.45 -1.73 -4.97
CA PRO A 37 12.16 -1.83 -6.39
C PRO A 37 12.91 -0.74 -7.16
N VAL A 38 13.37 -1.07 -8.37
CA VAL A 38 13.96 -0.11 -9.32
C VAL A 38 12.91 0.20 -10.38
N LYS A 39 12.67 1.48 -10.66
CA LYS A 39 11.71 1.91 -11.68
C LYS A 39 12.39 2.75 -12.75
N GLU A 40 12.12 2.47 -14.02
CA GLU A 40 12.70 3.19 -15.14
C GLU A 40 11.62 3.51 -16.19
N ASP A 41 11.64 4.74 -16.72
CA ASP A 41 10.73 5.19 -17.79
C ASP A 41 11.23 4.74 -19.17
N ARG A 42 10.31 4.31 -20.04
CA ARG A 42 10.55 3.94 -21.45
C ARG A 42 9.63 4.71 -22.41
N GLY A 43 8.95 5.75 -21.92
CA GLY A 43 8.10 6.64 -22.70
C GLY A 43 6.65 6.18 -22.75
N TRP A 44 6.34 5.14 -23.53
CA TRP A 44 4.96 4.62 -23.67
C TRP A 44 4.61 3.53 -22.63
N TYR A 45 5.61 3.10 -21.87
CA TYR A 45 5.50 2.24 -20.69
C TYR A 45 6.62 2.62 -19.71
N PHE A 46 6.51 2.16 -18.47
CA PHE A 46 7.64 2.13 -17.55
C PHE A 46 7.82 0.71 -17.02
N VAL A 47 9.02 0.42 -16.52
CA VAL A 47 9.36 -0.86 -15.91
C VAL A 47 9.52 -0.71 -14.41
N GLU A 48 9.01 -1.68 -13.66
CA GLU A 48 9.30 -1.87 -12.24
C GLU A 48 9.98 -3.23 -12.06
N TYR A 49 11.24 -3.19 -11.68
CA TYR A 49 12.05 -4.35 -11.36
C TYR A 49 12.12 -4.56 -9.85
N ARG A 50 11.83 -5.78 -9.42
CA ARG A 50 11.90 -6.23 -8.03
C ARG A 50 12.92 -7.36 -7.92
N PRO A 51 14.05 -7.14 -7.23
CA PRO A 51 15.00 -8.21 -6.92
C PRO A 51 14.30 -9.37 -6.17
N PRO A 52 14.87 -10.60 -6.22
CA PRO A 52 14.27 -11.75 -5.57
C PRO A 52 14.18 -11.53 -4.06
N ILE A 53 13.06 -11.94 -3.49
CA ILE A 53 12.86 -11.99 -2.04
C ILE A 53 13.51 -13.27 -1.53
N SER A 54 14.12 -13.23 -0.34
CA SER A 54 14.71 -14.42 0.30
C SER A 54 13.75 -15.63 0.26
N GLY A 55 14.21 -16.74 -0.31
CA GLY A 55 13.45 -17.97 -0.51
C GLY A 55 12.80 -18.12 -1.89
N TYR A 56 12.83 -17.08 -2.74
CA TYR A 56 12.39 -17.15 -4.13
C TYR A 56 13.59 -17.23 -5.08
N GLN A 57 13.43 -17.96 -6.18
CA GLN A 57 14.50 -18.22 -7.15
C GLN A 57 14.56 -17.21 -8.32
N PHE A 58 13.64 -16.26 -8.36
CA PHE A 58 13.54 -15.31 -9.48
C PHE A 58 13.18 -13.90 -9.02
N ALA A 59 13.66 -12.91 -9.78
CA ALA A 59 13.26 -11.52 -9.73
C ALA A 59 11.94 -11.31 -10.49
N THR A 60 11.19 -10.26 -10.17
CA THR A 60 9.97 -9.90 -10.89
C THR A 60 10.18 -8.62 -11.68
N LEU A 61 9.78 -8.63 -12.96
CA LEU A 61 9.75 -7.47 -13.82
C LEU A 61 8.30 -7.16 -14.20
N GLN A 62 7.89 -5.92 -14.03
CA GLN A 62 6.54 -5.46 -14.36
C GLN A 62 6.65 -4.35 -15.40
N LEU A 63 6.02 -4.54 -16.56
CA LEU A 63 5.87 -3.50 -17.57
C LEU A 63 4.50 -2.87 -17.39
N VAL A 64 4.44 -1.58 -17.10
CA VAL A 64 3.17 -0.85 -16.96
C VAL A 64 2.93 -0.02 -18.21
N ILE A 65 1.95 -0.44 -19.00
CA ILE A 65 1.65 0.12 -20.32
C ILE A 65 0.74 1.34 -20.17
N LEU A 66 1.21 2.50 -20.63
CA LEU A 66 0.47 3.76 -20.53
C LEU A 66 -0.38 4.03 -21.77
N GLU A 67 0.07 3.55 -22.94
CA GLU A 67 -0.61 3.76 -24.22
C GLU A 67 -1.44 2.54 -24.64
N LYS A 68 -2.78 2.65 -24.56
CA LYS A 68 -3.71 1.56 -24.92
C LYS A 68 -3.71 1.16 -26.40
N ALA A 69 -3.15 1.98 -27.27
CA ALA A 69 -3.14 1.73 -28.71
C ALA A 69 -2.11 0.67 -29.13
N LYS A 70 -1.26 0.20 -28.21
CA LYS A 70 -0.18 -0.75 -28.49
C LYS A 70 -0.73 -2.15 -28.73
N ARG A 71 -0.16 -2.81 -29.74
CA ARG A 71 -0.53 -4.18 -30.11
C ARG A 71 0.03 -5.17 -29.10
N LEU A 72 -0.66 -6.29 -28.89
CA LEU A 72 -0.21 -7.35 -27.97
C LEU A 72 1.16 -7.92 -28.39
N GLU A 73 1.45 -7.98 -29.68
CA GLU A 73 2.75 -8.43 -30.19
C GLU A 73 3.88 -7.48 -29.80
N GLU A 74 3.64 -6.16 -29.84
CA GLU A 74 4.62 -5.14 -29.44
C GLU A 74 4.90 -5.21 -27.93
N ILE A 75 3.86 -5.45 -27.13
CA ILE A 75 3.99 -5.63 -25.67
C ILE A 75 4.82 -6.88 -25.37
N ALA A 76 4.52 -8.02 -26.01
CA ALA A 76 5.27 -9.25 -25.83
C ALA A 76 6.74 -9.10 -26.22
N ALA A 77 7.03 -8.49 -27.37
CA ALA A 77 8.39 -8.21 -27.80
C ALA A 77 9.14 -7.28 -26.83
N SER A 78 8.44 -6.30 -26.24
CA SER A 78 9.02 -5.41 -25.23
C SER A 78 9.30 -6.15 -23.92
N MET A 79 8.45 -7.10 -23.52
CA MET A 79 8.70 -7.96 -22.36
C MET A 79 9.96 -8.80 -22.53
N GLU A 80 10.14 -9.41 -23.71
CA GLU A 80 11.35 -10.18 -24.04
C GLU A 80 12.60 -9.30 -24.08
N ALA A 81 12.51 -8.12 -24.69
CA ALA A 81 13.64 -7.18 -24.77
C ALA A 81 14.08 -6.71 -23.37
N GLU A 82 13.15 -6.28 -22.52
CA GLU A 82 13.48 -5.84 -21.16
C GLU A 82 14.02 -7.00 -20.32
N LEU A 83 13.50 -8.21 -20.48
CA LEU A 83 14.04 -9.40 -19.82
C LEU A 83 15.53 -9.61 -20.16
N VAL A 84 15.93 -9.44 -21.42
CA VAL A 84 17.34 -9.53 -21.83
C VAL A 84 18.18 -8.44 -21.17
N ILE A 85 17.71 -7.18 -21.21
CA ILE A 85 18.41 -6.03 -20.59
C ILE A 85 18.65 -6.30 -19.09
N TRP A 86 17.64 -6.80 -18.38
CA TRP A 86 17.76 -7.07 -16.94
C TRP A 86 18.64 -8.28 -16.63
N LEU A 87 18.61 -9.34 -17.45
CA LEU A 87 19.51 -10.50 -17.28
C LEU A 87 20.97 -10.16 -17.54
N GLU A 88 21.25 -9.25 -18.48
CA GLU A 88 22.61 -8.75 -18.72
C GLU A 88 23.13 -7.92 -17.54
N ARG A 89 22.25 -7.13 -16.91
CA ARG A 89 22.61 -6.29 -15.75
C ARG A 89 22.69 -7.09 -14.46
N TYR A 90 21.78 -8.03 -14.27
CA TYR A 90 21.63 -8.86 -13.07
C TYR A 90 21.38 -10.31 -13.50
N PRO A 91 22.40 -11.19 -13.49
CA PRO A 91 22.31 -12.56 -13.98
C PRO A 91 21.57 -13.47 -12.99
N ILE A 92 20.28 -13.20 -12.81
CA ILE A 92 19.36 -13.87 -11.91
C ILE A 92 18.08 -14.16 -12.69
N PRO A 93 17.47 -15.35 -12.57
CA PRO A 93 16.21 -15.66 -13.24
C PRO A 93 15.16 -14.57 -13.00
N ILE A 94 14.38 -14.23 -14.02
CA ILE A 94 13.44 -13.12 -13.97
C ILE A 94 12.11 -13.53 -14.59
N MET A 95 11.00 -13.13 -13.97
CA MET A 95 9.65 -13.30 -14.51
C MET A 95 9.11 -11.94 -14.90
N ALA A 96 8.84 -11.74 -16.18
CA ALA A 96 8.25 -10.50 -16.69
C ALA A 96 6.74 -10.63 -16.91
N SER A 97 6.01 -9.58 -16.55
CA SER A 97 4.55 -9.47 -16.71
C SER A 97 4.17 -8.07 -17.18
N ALA A 98 3.14 -7.94 -18.01
CA ALA A 98 2.62 -6.65 -18.46
C ALA A 98 1.30 -6.30 -17.78
N PHE A 99 1.17 -5.04 -17.36
CA PHE A 99 -0.01 -4.45 -16.73
C PHE A 99 -0.47 -3.25 -17.54
N ASP A 100 -1.77 -2.98 -17.56
CA ASP A 100 -2.33 -1.80 -18.21
C ASP A 100 -2.26 -0.55 -17.32
N ASP A 101 -2.81 0.56 -17.83
CA ASP A 101 -2.87 1.84 -17.11
C ASP A 101 -3.76 1.82 -15.87
N SER A 102 -4.54 0.75 -15.66
CA SER A 102 -5.41 0.52 -14.51
C SER A 102 -4.78 -0.44 -13.49
N GLY A 103 -3.62 -1.02 -13.80
CA GLY A 103 -2.96 -2.03 -12.99
C GLY A 103 -3.48 -3.45 -13.21
N ASP A 104 -4.28 -3.67 -14.25
CA ASP A 104 -4.79 -4.99 -14.61
C ASP A 104 -3.79 -5.74 -15.50
N LEU A 105 -3.69 -7.06 -15.31
CA LEU A 105 -2.78 -7.90 -16.08
C LEU A 105 -3.22 -7.95 -17.57
N VAL A 106 -2.29 -7.62 -18.47
CA VAL A 106 -2.51 -7.73 -19.92
C VAL A 106 -2.54 -9.22 -20.28
N ARG A 107 -3.65 -9.65 -20.89
CA ARG A 107 -3.85 -11.06 -21.26
C ARG A 107 -3.16 -11.38 -22.58
N LEU A 108 -2.02 -12.08 -22.50
CA LEU A 108 -1.22 -12.54 -23.64
C LEU A 108 -1.39 -14.04 -23.92
N GLU A 109 -2.11 -14.78 -23.08
CA GLU A 109 -2.39 -16.22 -23.23
C GLU A 109 -2.84 -16.63 -24.65
N LYS A 110 -3.67 -15.81 -25.31
CA LYS A 110 -4.17 -16.14 -26.66
C LYS A 110 -3.09 -16.11 -27.73
N ASN A 111 -2.05 -15.29 -27.55
CA ASN A 111 -1.01 -15.05 -28.54
C ASN A 111 0.26 -15.85 -28.21
N GLN A 112 0.61 -15.96 -26.94
CA GLN A 112 1.88 -16.55 -26.47
C GLN A 112 1.70 -17.81 -25.62
N GLY A 113 0.47 -18.22 -25.29
CA GLY A 113 0.19 -19.38 -24.44
C GLY A 113 0.30 -19.10 -22.93
N CYS A 114 0.93 -17.99 -22.51
CA CYS A 114 1.01 -17.54 -21.12
C CYS A 114 1.01 -16.01 -21.02
N ASN A 115 0.61 -15.45 -19.87
CA ASN A 115 0.69 -14.01 -19.59
C ASN A 115 2.07 -13.57 -19.07
N HIS A 116 2.94 -14.53 -18.79
CA HIS A 116 4.25 -14.32 -18.18
C HIS A 116 5.32 -14.93 -19.08
N VAL A 117 6.46 -14.26 -19.14
CA VAL A 117 7.68 -14.81 -19.73
C VAL A 117 8.72 -14.94 -18.63
N ILE A 118 9.35 -16.10 -18.54
CA ILE A 118 10.43 -16.35 -17.60
C ILE A 118 11.74 -16.41 -18.37
N GLY A 119 12.74 -15.68 -17.90
CA GLY A 119 14.06 -15.59 -18.48
C GLY A 119 15.13 -16.05 -17.50
N TYR A 120 16.10 -16.81 -17.98
CA TYR A 120 17.26 -17.20 -17.18
C TYR A 120 18.46 -17.48 -18.10
N ILE A 121 19.65 -17.54 -17.51
CA ILE A 121 20.88 -17.91 -18.22
C ILE A 121 21.06 -19.42 -18.05
N ASP A 122 21.07 -20.17 -19.15
CA ASP A 122 21.37 -21.61 -19.13
C ASP A 122 22.86 -21.80 -18.78
N GLU A 123 23.14 -22.46 -17.66
CA GLU A 123 24.50 -22.74 -17.17
C GLU A 123 25.34 -23.54 -18.18
N GLN A 124 24.73 -24.42 -18.96
CA GLN A 124 25.45 -25.30 -19.89
C GLN A 124 25.80 -24.58 -21.19
N LYS A 125 24.91 -23.70 -21.66
CA LYS A 125 25.04 -23.02 -22.96
C LYS A 125 25.55 -21.59 -22.84
N HIS A 126 25.56 -21.03 -21.62
CA HIS A 126 25.80 -19.61 -21.33
C HIS A 126 24.99 -18.68 -22.24
N LYS A 127 23.74 -19.05 -22.51
CA LYS A 127 22.81 -18.27 -23.33
C LYS A 127 21.57 -17.92 -22.54
N VAL A 128 21.03 -16.73 -22.81
CA VAL A 128 19.73 -16.32 -22.31
C VAL A 128 18.66 -17.20 -22.96
N VAL A 129 17.89 -17.89 -22.12
CA VAL A 129 16.70 -18.66 -22.49
C VAL A 129 15.50 -17.92 -21.95
N HIS A 130 14.45 -17.79 -22.76
CA HIS A 130 13.17 -17.24 -22.37
C HIS A 130 12.06 -18.21 -22.73
N GLU A 131 11.13 -18.42 -21.80
CA GLU A 131 10.02 -19.35 -21.98
C GLU A 131 8.69 -18.70 -21.59
N TRP A 132 7.69 -18.80 -22.48
CA TRP A 132 6.32 -18.34 -22.24
C TRP A 132 5.50 -19.41 -21.52
N ARG A 133 5.99 -19.84 -20.36
CA ARG A 133 5.29 -20.75 -19.45
C ARG A 133 5.75 -20.54 -18.02
N LEU A 134 4.96 -21.04 -17.07
CA LEU A 134 5.39 -21.12 -15.68
C LEU A 134 6.37 -22.29 -15.53
N LEU A 135 7.55 -21.99 -15.01
CA LEU A 135 8.59 -22.97 -14.69
C LEU A 135 8.49 -23.39 -13.22
N THR A 136 8.86 -24.63 -12.93
CA THR A 136 8.94 -25.09 -11.54
C THR A 136 10.28 -24.70 -10.91
N ASN A 137 10.35 -24.73 -9.57
CA ASN A 137 11.57 -24.38 -8.84
C ASN A 137 12.75 -25.34 -9.10
N GLU A 138 12.49 -26.50 -9.70
CA GLU A 138 13.51 -27.46 -10.11
C GLU A 138 14.10 -27.13 -11.48
N GLU A 139 13.36 -26.43 -12.34
CA GLU A 139 13.79 -26.01 -13.68
C GLU A 139 14.62 -24.72 -13.66
N LEU A 140 14.52 -23.93 -12.60
CA LEU A 140 15.23 -22.65 -12.47
C LEU A 140 16.63 -22.80 -11.85
N PRO A 141 17.61 -22.00 -12.32
CA PRO A 141 18.91 -21.89 -11.66
C PRO A 141 18.77 -21.48 -10.18
N ARG A 142 19.63 -22.04 -9.33
CA ARG A 142 19.55 -21.84 -7.87
C ARG A 142 20.35 -20.64 -7.37
N ASP A 143 20.98 -19.90 -8.26
CA ASP A 143 21.84 -18.75 -7.95
C ASP A 143 21.16 -17.69 -7.08
N ALA A 144 19.85 -17.50 -7.29
CA ALA A 144 19.04 -16.56 -6.52
C ALA A 144 18.83 -16.93 -5.04
N LEU A 145 19.18 -18.16 -4.63
CA LEU A 145 19.08 -18.59 -3.24
C LEU A 145 20.29 -18.15 -2.40
N ASP A 146 21.43 -17.84 -3.03
CA ASP A 146 22.62 -17.41 -2.32
C ASP A 146 22.55 -15.92 -1.95
N THR A 147 22.34 -15.66 -0.66
CA THR A 147 22.23 -14.30 -0.11
C THR A 147 23.51 -13.48 -0.29
N SER A 148 24.68 -14.12 -0.28
CA SER A 148 25.97 -13.46 -0.48
C SER A 148 26.15 -13.00 -1.93
N TYR A 149 25.74 -13.86 -2.87
CA TYR A 149 25.71 -13.56 -4.30
C TYR A 149 24.72 -12.42 -4.61
N LEU A 150 23.50 -12.48 -4.05
CA LEU A 150 22.50 -11.41 -4.18
C LEU A 150 23.04 -10.06 -3.68
N ARG A 151 23.69 -10.02 -2.51
CA ARG A 151 24.28 -8.79 -1.97
C ARG A 151 25.33 -8.18 -2.90
N LYS A 152 26.13 -9.03 -3.55
CA LYS A 152 27.17 -8.58 -4.49
C LYS A 152 26.54 -7.97 -5.75
N ILE A 153 25.60 -8.69 -6.36
CA ILE A 153 24.94 -8.28 -7.61
C ILE A 153 24.09 -7.03 -7.42
N TYR A 154 23.32 -6.96 -6.33
CA TYR A 154 22.43 -5.83 -6.04
C TYR A 154 23.06 -4.80 -5.10
N SER A 155 24.39 -4.72 -5.04
CA SER A 155 25.11 -3.79 -4.15
C SER A 155 24.78 -2.32 -4.40
N GLN A 156 24.34 -1.98 -5.62
CA GLN A 156 23.90 -0.64 -6.01
C GLN A 156 22.44 -0.32 -5.63
N ILE A 157 21.64 -1.33 -5.28
CA ILE A 157 20.24 -1.16 -4.92
C ILE A 157 20.13 -1.02 -3.40
N PRO A 158 19.45 0.04 -2.89
CA PRO A 158 19.21 0.17 -1.47
C PRO A 158 18.47 -1.06 -0.93
N PHE A 159 19.01 -1.67 0.12
CA PHE A 159 18.37 -2.80 0.79
C PHE A 159 18.26 -2.55 2.29
N LYS A 160 17.25 -3.19 2.90
CA LYS A 160 17.05 -3.24 4.34
C LYS A 160 17.12 -4.67 4.83
N THR A 161 17.67 -4.87 6.02
CA THR A 161 17.63 -6.18 6.69
C THR A 161 16.37 -6.31 7.55
N LYS A 162 15.98 -7.55 7.87
CA LYS A 162 14.88 -7.84 8.81
C LYS A 162 15.06 -7.11 10.16
N GLN A 163 16.30 -6.96 10.62
CA GLN A 163 16.60 -6.27 11.87
C GLN A 163 16.31 -4.76 11.76
N GLN A 164 16.77 -4.10 10.70
CA GLN A 164 16.49 -2.69 10.45
C GLN A 164 14.97 -2.42 10.31
N LEU A 165 14.24 -3.31 9.62
CA LEU A 165 12.79 -3.21 9.52
C LEU A 165 12.09 -3.35 10.88
N ARG A 166 12.59 -4.24 11.76
CA ARG A 166 12.09 -4.38 13.13
C ARG A 166 12.37 -3.14 13.96
N GLU A 167 13.56 -2.56 13.84
CA GLU A 167 13.94 -1.34 14.56
C GLU A 167 13.07 -0.15 14.13
N GLU A 168 12.84 0.05 12.83
CA GLU A 168 11.92 1.07 12.32
C GLU A 168 10.48 0.85 12.81
N ALA A 169 10.00 -0.40 12.81
CA ALA A 169 8.68 -0.73 13.32
C ALA A 169 8.56 -0.45 14.82
N GLN A 170 9.62 -0.75 15.60
CA GLN A 170 9.67 -0.44 17.02
C GLN A 170 9.71 1.06 17.28
N GLN A 171 10.46 1.84 16.51
CA GLN A 171 10.46 3.30 16.61
C GLN A 171 9.07 3.87 16.34
N LYS A 172 8.39 3.43 15.27
CA LYS A 172 7.00 3.82 15.00
C LYS A 172 6.06 3.42 16.14
N ALA A 173 6.25 2.25 16.74
CA ALA A 173 5.45 1.80 17.89
C ALA A 173 5.69 2.67 19.15
N LYS A 174 6.91 3.17 19.38
CA LYS A 174 7.19 4.12 20.48
C LYS A 174 6.38 5.40 20.34
N HIS A 175 6.26 5.95 19.13
CA HIS A 175 5.41 7.12 18.89
C HIS A 175 3.93 6.85 19.19
N LEU A 176 3.42 5.67 18.83
CA LEU A 176 2.05 5.28 19.16
C LEU A 176 1.83 5.09 20.67
N ARG A 177 2.81 4.54 21.39
CA ARG A 177 2.77 4.43 22.86
C ARG A 177 2.71 5.79 23.54
N LEU A 178 3.45 6.78 23.03
CA LEU A 178 3.40 8.15 23.55
C LEU A 178 1.99 8.75 23.38
N GLY A 179 1.37 8.56 22.20
CA GLY A 179 -0.02 8.97 21.97
C GLY A 179 -1.00 8.31 22.93
N TRP A 180 -0.83 7.01 23.20
CA TRP A 180 -1.68 6.29 24.16
C TRP A 180 -1.49 6.77 25.59
N TRP A 181 -0.28 7.18 25.99
CA TRP A 181 -0.02 7.76 27.31
C TRP A 181 -0.74 9.11 27.50
N ILE A 182 -0.78 9.96 26.47
CA ILE A 182 -1.55 11.22 26.50
C ILE A 182 -3.05 10.95 26.72
N VAL A 183 -3.59 9.96 26.00
CA VAL A 183 -5.00 9.54 26.17
C VAL A 183 -5.25 9.00 27.57
N PHE A 184 -4.34 8.18 28.11
CA PHE A 184 -4.43 7.64 29.47
C PHE A 184 -4.44 8.74 30.54
N VAL A 185 -3.53 9.73 30.43
CA VAL A 185 -3.48 10.86 31.37
C VAL A 185 -4.80 11.65 31.35
N TRP A 186 -5.34 11.93 30.16
CA TRP A 186 -6.61 12.65 30.03
C TRP A 186 -7.83 11.85 30.50
N ALA A 187 -7.86 10.54 30.27
CA ALA A 187 -9.03 9.70 30.59
C ALA A 187 -9.04 9.21 32.04
N VAL A 188 -7.88 9.07 32.69
CA VAL A 188 -7.76 8.46 34.03
C VAL A 188 -7.20 9.45 35.04
N VAL A 189 -6.05 10.06 34.75
CA VAL A 189 -5.33 10.90 35.73
C VAL A 189 -6.06 12.21 35.98
N VAL A 190 -6.58 12.87 34.93
CA VAL A 190 -7.35 14.11 35.09
C VAL A 190 -8.64 13.87 35.89
N PRO A 191 -9.51 12.89 35.54
CA PRO A 191 -10.70 12.61 36.34
C PRO A 191 -10.39 12.17 37.78
N ALA A 192 -9.37 11.34 37.99
CA ALA A 192 -8.95 10.94 39.33
C ALA A 192 -8.42 12.13 40.14
N GLY A 193 -7.65 13.03 39.50
CA GLY A 193 -7.16 14.25 40.13
C GLY A 193 -8.29 15.17 40.55
N VAL A 194 -9.31 15.36 39.70
CA VAL A 194 -10.53 16.11 40.05
C VAL A 194 -11.24 15.47 41.24
N ALA A 195 -11.43 14.14 41.23
CA ALA A 195 -12.10 13.43 42.33
C ALA A 195 -11.34 13.54 43.67
N ILE A 196 -10.00 13.54 43.65
CA ILE A 196 -9.18 13.70 44.85
C ILE A 196 -9.19 15.16 45.33
N LEU A 197 -9.14 16.13 44.42
CA LEU A 197 -9.23 17.56 44.74
C LEU A 197 -10.58 17.95 45.33
N GLU A 198 -11.66 17.28 44.90
CA GLU A 198 -13.00 17.43 45.46
C GLU A 198 -13.06 17.06 46.96
N TRP A 199 -12.21 16.12 47.41
CA TRP A 199 -12.09 15.77 48.84
C TRP A 199 -11.45 16.89 49.67
N TRP A 200 -10.52 17.66 49.10
CA TRP A 200 -9.73 18.64 49.86
C TRP A 200 -10.33 20.06 49.89
N SER A 201 -11.34 20.34 49.08
CA SER A 201 -11.91 21.69 48.99
C SER A 201 -13.41 21.65 48.70
N ASP A 202 -14.22 21.96 49.72
CA ASP A 202 -15.67 22.15 49.58
C ASP A 202 -16.02 23.20 48.50
N TRP A 203 -15.11 24.15 48.26
CA TRP A 203 -15.29 25.21 47.27
C TRP A 203 -15.20 24.69 45.82
N LEU A 204 -14.43 23.63 45.58
CA LEU A 204 -14.32 22.98 44.27
C LEU A 204 -15.61 22.24 43.91
N GLY A 205 -16.26 21.59 44.89
CA GLY A 205 -17.59 21.01 44.73
C GLY A 205 -18.62 22.05 44.30
N VAL A 206 -18.56 23.27 44.87
CA VAL A 206 -19.39 24.40 44.45
C VAL A 206 -19.08 24.83 43.01
N VAL A 207 -17.81 24.89 42.60
CA VAL A 207 -17.43 25.23 41.21
C VAL A 207 -17.92 24.17 40.21
N VAL A 208 -17.77 22.89 40.53
CA VAL A 208 -18.28 21.78 39.70
C VAL A 208 -19.81 21.79 39.64
N LEU A 209 -20.48 22.07 40.75
CA LEU A 209 -21.94 22.21 40.80
C LEU A 209 -22.42 23.42 40.00
N LEU A 210 -21.75 24.57 40.10
CA LEU A 210 -22.05 25.75 39.28
C LEU A 210 -21.79 25.50 37.80
N TYR A 211 -20.69 24.83 37.44
CA TYR A 211 -20.37 24.50 36.05
C TYR A 211 -21.36 23.49 35.47
N SER A 212 -21.72 22.46 36.22
CA SER A 212 -22.72 21.46 35.80
C SER A 212 -24.12 22.06 35.70
N LEU A 213 -24.51 22.94 36.63
CA LEU A 213 -25.77 23.68 36.57
C LEU A 213 -25.80 24.64 35.39
N TYR A 214 -24.73 25.39 35.15
CA TYR A 214 -24.56 26.23 33.96
C TYR A 214 -24.69 25.42 32.68
N LYS A 215 -24.00 24.27 32.59
CA LYS A 215 -24.08 23.37 31.42
C LYS A 215 -25.47 22.76 31.24
N ALA A 216 -26.18 22.46 32.33
CA ALA A 216 -27.56 21.99 32.29
C ALA A 216 -28.50 23.08 31.77
N ILE A 217 -28.36 24.32 32.25
CA ILE A 217 -29.12 25.48 31.78
C ILE A 217 -28.81 25.78 30.30
N GLU A 218 -27.53 25.76 29.91
CA GLU A 218 -27.10 25.92 28.51
C GLU A 218 -27.76 24.87 27.61
N LYS A 219 -27.74 23.58 28.01
CA LYS A 219 -28.41 22.50 27.27
C LYS A 219 -29.92 22.67 27.22
N ALA A 220 -30.56 23.06 28.32
CA ALA A 220 -32.01 23.31 28.36
C ALA A 220 -32.42 24.47 27.44
N LEU A 221 -31.63 25.55 27.41
CA LEU A 221 -31.85 26.68 26.50
C LEU A 221 -31.61 26.31 25.03
N ARG A 222 -30.62 25.45 24.75
CA ARG A 222 -30.40 24.88 23.40
C ARG A 222 -31.57 24.00 22.96
N LEU A 223 -32.09 23.12 23.82
CA LEU A 223 -33.23 22.24 23.51
C LEU A 223 -34.54 23.00 23.30
N THR A 224 -34.75 24.08 24.07
CA THR A 224 -35.93 24.95 23.92
C THR A 224 -35.81 25.96 22.77
N GLY A 225 -34.71 25.93 22.01
CA GLY A 225 -34.47 26.81 20.85
C GLY A 225 -34.23 28.28 21.20
N LYS A 226 -34.10 28.62 22.49
CA LYS A 226 -33.89 29.99 22.98
C LYS A 226 -32.42 30.41 22.97
N TRP A 227 -31.50 29.47 22.79
CA TRP A 227 -30.07 29.75 22.61
C TRP A 227 -29.72 29.82 21.12
N PRO A 228 -29.08 30.90 20.64
CA PRO A 228 -28.70 31.01 19.24
C PRO A 228 -27.63 29.97 18.88
N LYS A 229 -27.85 29.23 17.78
CA LYS A 229 -26.83 28.33 17.24
C LYS A 229 -25.65 29.13 16.72
N SER A 230 -24.44 28.62 16.94
CA SER A 230 -23.25 29.22 16.34
C SER A 230 -23.25 29.02 14.82
N LYS A 231 -22.59 29.91 14.07
CA LYS A 231 -22.38 29.73 12.61
C LYS A 231 -21.74 28.37 12.30
N ALA A 232 -20.78 27.94 13.12
CA ALA A 232 -20.14 26.64 12.98
C ALA A 232 -21.11 25.47 13.23
N GLU A 233 -22.08 25.62 14.13
CA GLU A 233 -23.10 24.59 14.39
C GLU A 233 -24.09 24.49 13.24
N ILE A 234 -24.49 25.63 12.66
CA ILE A 234 -25.38 25.68 11.48
C ILE A 234 -24.71 25.01 10.28
N GLU A 235 -23.43 25.33 10.02
CA GLU A 235 -22.68 24.73 8.92
C GLU A 235 -22.52 23.22 9.11
N LYS A 236 -22.22 22.78 10.34
CA LYS A 236 -22.14 21.36 10.68
C LYS A 236 -23.48 20.65 10.49
N GLU A 237 -24.59 21.24 10.92
CA GLU A 237 -25.92 20.66 10.69
C GLU A 237 -26.28 20.58 9.21
N ALA A 238 -25.91 21.58 8.41
CA ALA A 238 -26.09 21.58 6.97
C ALA A 238 -25.22 20.50 6.30
N GLU A 239 -23.99 20.30 6.77
CA GLU A 239 -23.12 19.21 6.35
C GLU A 239 -23.69 17.84 6.75
N GLU A 240 -24.13 17.65 7.99
CA GLU A 240 -24.75 16.42 8.46
C GLU A 240 -26.07 16.13 7.73
N ALA A 241 -26.88 17.15 7.41
CA ALA A 241 -28.08 16.99 6.60
C ALA A 241 -27.72 16.55 5.17
N ARG A 242 -26.69 17.16 4.56
CA ARG A 242 -26.17 16.71 3.26
C ARG A 242 -25.66 15.28 3.34
N MET A 243 -24.84 14.93 4.31
CA MET A 243 -24.31 13.56 4.49
C MET A 243 -25.43 12.54 4.66
N ARG A 244 -26.43 12.82 5.51
CA ARG A 244 -27.60 11.94 5.70
C ARG A 244 -28.40 11.78 4.42
N HIS A 245 -28.62 12.87 3.68
CA HIS A 245 -29.30 12.80 2.39
C HIS A 245 -28.54 11.93 1.39
N HIS A 246 -27.21 12.07 1.28
CA HIS A 246 -26.39 11.20 0.43
C HIS A 246 -26.44 9.75 0.90
N HIS A 247 -26.30 9.51 2.21
CA HIS A 247 -26.35 8.16 2.79
C HIS A 247 -27.67 7.45 2.50
N TYR A 248 -28.79 8.15 2.65
CA TYR A 248 -30.13 7.62 2.35
C TYR A 248 -30.23 7.14 0.89
N HIS A 249 -29.73 7.93 -0.07
CA HIS A 249 -29.72 7.54 -1.48
C HIS A 249 -28.78 6.36 -1.76
N CYS A 250 -27.66 6.26 -1.04
CA CYS A 250 -26.76 5.10 -1.13
C CYS A 250 -27.44 3.82 -0.58
N GLU A 251 -28.20 3.92 0.52
CA GLU A 251 -28.95 2.78 1.07
C GLU A 251 -30.08 2.32 0.14
N CYS A 252 -30.75 3.25 -0.56
CA CYS A 252 -31.81 2.92 -1.51
C CYS A 252 -31.28 2.23 -2.79
N ASN A 253 -29.97 2.36 -3.11
CA ASN A 253 -29.36 1.77 -4.29
C ASN A 253 -27.96 1.19 -3.99
N PRO A 254 -27.88 0.06 -3.27
CA PRO A 254 -26.61 -0.54 -2.90
C PRO A 254 -25.79 -0.99 -4.12
N ALA A 255 -26.44 -1.52 -5.15
CA ALA A 255 -25.76 -1.96 -6.38
C ALA A 255 -25.11 -0.79 -7.14
N GLY A 256 -25.78 0.37 -7.23
CA GLY A 256 -25.21 1.58 -7.81
C GLY A 256 -24.03 2.10 -7.00
N PHE A 257 -24.10 2.05 -5.68
CA PHE A 257 -23.00 2.46 -4.80
C PHE A 257 -21.78 1.53 -4.93
N GLU A 258 -21.98 0.21 -4.98
CA GLU A 258 -20.90 -0.75 -5.23
C GLU A 258 -20.20 -0.50 -6.56
N ARG A 259 -20.98 -0.25 -7.62
CA ARG A 259 -20.42 0.13 -8.93
C ARG A 259 -19.61 1.43 -8.86
N LEU A 260 -20.13 2.47 -8.21
CA LEU A 260 -19.40 3.74 -8.03
C LEU A 260 -18.09 3.54 -7.25
N LYS A 261 -18.08 2.66 -6.25
CA LYS A 261 -16.84 2.32 -5.52
C LYS A 261 -15.81 1.72 -6.46
N VAL A 262 -16.19 0.74 -7.28
CA VAL A 262 -15.29 0.11 -8.26
C VAL A 262 -14.76 1.15 -9.25
N GLU A 263 -15.64 1.97 -9.83
CA GLU A 263 -15.25 3.04 -10.77
C GLU A 263 -14.29 4.07 -10.13
N ASN A 264 -14.49 4.41 -8.86
CA ASN A 264 -13.59 5.31 -8.13
C ASN A 264 -12.23 4.66 -7.86
N PHE A 265 -12.20 3.38 -7.47
CA PHE A 265 -10.95 2.66 -7.27
C PHE A 265 -10.14 2.55 -8.56
N GLU A 266 -10.78 2.19 -9.67
CA GLU A 266 -10.13 2.17 -10.99
C GLU A 266 -9.57 3.55 -11.37
N ARG A 267 -10.34 4.61 -11.13
CA ARG A 267 -9.90 5.99 -11.43
C ARG A 267 -8.68 6.38 -10.60
N TRP A 268 -8.69 6.08 -9.30
CA TRP A 268 -7.57 6.36 -8.42
C TRP A 268 -6.32 5.55 -8.82
N ALA A 269 -6.48 4.26 -9.13
CA ALA A 269 -5.38 3.44 -9.61
C ALA A 269 -4.74 4.02 -10.89
N ARG A 270 -5.56 4.43 -11.88
CA ARG A 270 -5.07 5.07 -13.11
C ARG A 270 -4.37 6.39 -12.84
N GLU A 271 -4.90 7.21 -11.93
CA GLU A 271 -4.30 8.49 -11.60
C GLU A 271 -2.95 8.30 -10.90
N ASP A 272 -2.88 7.38 -9.93
CA ASP A 272 -1.64 7.05 -9.23
C ASP A 272 -0.56 6.57 -10.21
N ILE A 273 -0.90 5.65 -11.13
CA ILE A 273 0.02 5.16 -12.17
C ILE A 273 0.49 6.30 -13.08
N ARG A 274 -0.40 7.23 -13.47
CA ARG A 274 -0.04 8.38 -14.31
C ARG A 274 0.87 9.35 -13.59
N GLN A 275 0.57 9.67 -12.33
CA GLN A 275 1.43 10.54 -11.52
C GLN A 275 2.80 9.91 -11.31
N GLU A 276 2.86 8.60 -11.10
CA GLU A 276 4.12 7.86 -11.03
C GLU A 276 4.91 7.96 -12.33
N ALA A 277 4.31 7.65 -13.47
CA ALA A 277 4.95 7.78 -14.79
C ALA A 277 5.45 9.21 -15.06
N LEU A 278 4.67 10.24 -14.69
CA LEU A 278 5.08 11.64 -14.80
C LEU A 278 6.28 11.98 -13.91
N SER A 279 6.35 11.41 -12.70
CA SER A 279 7.48 11.64 -11.80
C SER A 279 8.77 10.97 -12.32
N LEU A 280 8.67 9.75 -12.86
CA LEU A 280 9.78 9.03 -13.49
C LEU A 280 10.30 9.74 -14.75
N LYS A 281 9.39 10.27 -15.57
CA LYS A 281 9.76 11.06 -16.76
C LYS A 281 10.45 12.39 -16.41
N ARG A 282 10.16 12.96 -15.24
CA ARG A 282 10.82 14.18 -14.76
C ARG A 282 12.20 13.87 -14.19
N SER A 283 12.36 12.78 -13.44
CA SER A 283 13.68 12.37 -12.93
C SER A 283 14.63 12.00 -14.07
N SER A 284 14.18 11.21 -15.04
CA SER A 284 15.03 10.81 -16.19
C SER A 284 15.52 12.00 -17.03
N LYS A 285 14.70 13.05 -17.17
CA LYS A 285 15.10 14.29 -17.83
C LYS A 285 16.06 15.15 -17.02
N HIS A 286 15.97 15.09 -15.69
CA HIS A 286 16.88 15.82 -14.82
C HIS A 286 18.28 15.20 -14.90
N ASP A 287 18.35 13.87 -14.80
CA ASP A 287 19.61 13.11 -14.88
C ASP A 287 20.30 13.33 -16.24
N ALA A 288 19.53 13.41 -17.33
CA ALA A 288 20.08 13.66 -18.68
C ALA A 288 20.54 15.10 -18.95
N ASN A 289 20.23 16.07 -18.08
CA ASN A 289 20.65 17.47 -18.22
C ASN A 289 21.85 17.82 -17.32
N ASP A 290 22.20 16.96 -16.37
CA ASP A 290 23.32 17.16 -15.43
C ASP A 290 24.62 16.45 -15.89
N ASP A 291 24.57 15.72 -17.01
CA ASP A 291 25.71 15.13 -17.73
C ASP A 291 26.14 16.00 -18.94
#